data_AF-A0A2E6XJL4-F1
#
_entry.id   AF-A0A2E6XJL4-F1
#
_cell.length_a   1.000
_cell.length_b   1.000
_cell.length_c   1.000
_cell.angle_alpha   90.00
_cell.angle_beta   90.00
_cell.angle_gamma   90.00
#
_symmetry.space_group_name_H-M   'P 1'
#
loop_
_entity.id
_entity.type
_entity.pdbx_description
1 polymer ?
#
loop_
_entity_poly.entity_id
_entity_poly.type
_entity_poly.pdbx_seq_one_letter_code
_entity_poly.pdbx_strand_id
1 'polypeptide(L)' 'MLDTLFGIHADALQLKARRMEVLSTNIANADTPGFKAKDVDFRAVLGWQLGGGSMNATHARHWRGPG' A
#
# COMPACT_ATOMS: atom_id res chain seq x y z
N MET A 1 -1.36 19.57 -15.50
CA MET A 1 -0.94 18.28 -16.13
C MET A 1 0.46 17.85 -15.68
N LEU A 2 1.40 18.77 -15.43
CA LEU A 2 2.69 18.44 -14.79
C LEU A 2 2.55 18.20 -13.27
N ASP A 3 1.63 18.91 -12.61
CA ASP A 3 1.36 18.79 -11.17
C ASP A 3 0.90 17.39 -10.75
N THR A 4 0.05 16.75 -11.55
CA THR A 4 -0.43 15.38 -11.33
C THR A 4 0.69 14.37 -11.51
N LEU A 5 1.61 14.63 -12.45
CA LEU A 5 2.76 13.78 -12.70
C LEU A 5 3.71 13.83 -11.50
N PHE A 6 4.04 15.00 -10.95
CA PHE A 6 4.89 15.08 -9.76
C PHE A 6 4.18 14.63 -8.45
N GLY A 7 2.88 14.92 -8.30
CA GLY A 7 2.12 14.56 -7.09
C GLY A 7 2.04 13.04 -6.87
N ILE A 8 1.72 12.30 -7.93
CA ILE A 8 1.63 10.82 -7.87
C ILE A 8 2.98 10.17 -7.50
N HIS A 9 4.08 10.70 -8.02
CA HIS A 9 5.40 10.12 -7.77
C HIS A 9 5.88 10.40 -6.35
N ALA A 10 5.50 11.54 -5.75
CA ALA A 10 5.79 11.86 -4.36
C ALA A 10 5.08 10.87 -3.41
N ASP A 11 3.80 10.60 -3.63
CA ASP A 11 3.03 9.64 -2.85
C ASP A 11 3.57 8.21 -3.00
N ALA A 12 3.92 7.81 -4.22
CA ALA A 12 4.54 6.52 -4.49
C ALA A 12 5.90 6.37 -3.80
N LEU A 13 6.72 7.43 -3.77
CA LEU A 13 8.01 7.46 -3.08
C LEU A 13 7.83 7.33 -1.56
N GLN A 14 6.86 8.03 -1.00
CA GLN A 14 6.53 7.93 0.43
C GLN A 14 6.04 6.52 0.79
N LEU A 15 5.16 5.92 -0.03
CA LEU A 15 4.71 4.54 0.16
C LEU A 15 5.88 3.55 0.09
N LYS A 16 6.83 3.76 -0.84
CA LYS A 16 8.05 2.96 -0.93
C LYS A 16 8.92 3.11 0.32
N ALA A 17 9.09 4.32 0.86
CA ALA A 17 9.82 4.54 2.11
C ALA A 17 9.17 3.78 3.28
N ARG A 18 7.84 3.86 3.39
CA ARG A 18 7.07 3.11 4.40
C ARG A 18 7.23 1.60 4.27
N ARG A 19 7.27 1.09 3.03
CA ARG A 19 7.56 -0.33 2.78
C ARG A 19 8.95 -0.73 3.26
N MET A 20 9.96 0.10 2.99
CA MET A 20 11.32 -0.19 3.46
C MET A 20 11.42 -0.19 4.99
N GLU A 21 10.69 0.69 5.68
CA GLU A 21 10.62 0.71 7.15
C GLU A 21 10.06 -0.61 7.71
N VAL A 22 8.96 -1.11 7.14
CA VAL A 22 8.36 -2.39 7.54
C VAL A 22 9.31 -3.55 7.27
N LEU A 23 9.94 -3.59 6.08
CA LEU A 23 10.92 -4.62 5.73
C LEU A 23 12.14 -4.57 6.65
N SER A 24 12.68 -3.39 6.93
CA SER A 24 13.80 -3.18 7.85
C SER A 24 13.45 -3.68 9.25
N THR A 25 12.25 -3.37 9.75
CA THR A 25 11.76 -3.87 11.04
C THR A 25 11.68 -5.39 11.04
N ASN A 26 11.15 -6.00 9.98
CA ASN A 26 11.06 -7.46 9.88
C ASN A 26 12.44 -8.11 9.82
N ILE A 27 13.40 -7.52 9.09
CA ILE A 27 14.78 -8.04 8.99
C ILE A 27 15.51 -7.90 10.34
N ALA A 28 15.41 -6.74 10.98
CA ALA A 28 16.08 -6.47 12.25
C ALA A 28 15.61 -7.41 13.38
N ASN A 29 14.36 -7.88 13.30
CA ASN A 29 13.77 -8.79 14.28
C ASN A 29 13.59 -10.22 13.76
N ALA A 30 14.13 -10.55 12.57
CA ALA A 30 13.94 -11.87 11.95
C ALA A 30 14.44 -13.01 12.83
N ASP A 31 15.52 -12.76 13.59
CA ASP A 31 16.13 -13.74 14.49
C ASP A 31 15.64 -13.61 15.95
N THR A 32 14.64 -12.75 16.22
CA THR A 32 14.08 -12.59 17.56
C THR A 32 12.99 -13.65 17.80
N PRO A 33 13.16 -14.59 18.75
CA PRO A 33 12.16 -15.62 19.03
C PRO A 33 10.80 -15.00 19.37
N GLY A 34 9.73 -15.48 18.70
CA GLY A 34 8.36 -15.01 18.93
C GLY A 34 7.99 -13.71 18.19
N PHE A 35 8.89 -13.12 17.40
CA PHE A 35 8.57 -11.94 16.59
C PHE A 35 7.63 -12.30 15.43
N LYS A 36 6.61 -11.48 15.21
CA LYS A 36 5.64 -11.63 14.11
C LYS A 36 5.90 -10.57 13.05
N ALA A 37 6.39 -11.01 11.90
CA ALA A 37 6.61 -10.13 10.75
C ALA A 37 5.29 -9.51 10.27
N LYS A 38 5.35 -8.24 9.89
CA LYS A 38 4.20 -7.51 9.33
C LYS A 38 4.19 -7.65 7.81
N ASP A 39 3.05 -8.05 7.25
CA ASP A 39 2.81 -8.07 5.81
C ASP A 39 1.76 -7.01 5.44
N VAL A 40 2.01 -6.29 4.36
CA VAL A 40 1.15 -5.21 3.86
C VAL A 40 1.13 -5.31 2.34
N ASP A 41 -0.05 -5.37 1.74
CA ASP A 41 -0.19 -5.36 0.29
C ASP A 41 0.00 -3.94 -0.26
N PHE A 42 1.27 -3.55 -0.43
CA PHE A 42 1.66 -2.26 -0.98
C PHE A 42 1.19 -2.06 -2.43
N ARG A 43 0.93 -3.15 -3.18
CA ARG A 43 0.46 -3.06 -4.56
C ARG A 43 -0.99 -2.61 -4.58
N ALA A 44 -1.81 -3.18 -3.70
CA ALA A 44 -3.17 -2.70 -3.50
C ALA A 44 -3.15 -1.22 -3.11
N VAL A 45 -2.45 -0.85 -2.04
CA VAL A 45 -2.41 0.54 -1.52
C VAL A 45 -1.95 1.54 -2.59
N LEU A 46 -0.93 1.20 -3.36
CA LEU A 46 -0.47 2.05 -4.48
C LEU A 46 -1.54 2.19 -5.56
N GLY A 47 -2.21 1.09 -5.94
CA GLY A 47 -3.31 1.11 -6.91
C GLY A 47 -4.48 1.98 -6.47
N TRP A 48 -4.79 2.00 -5.16
CA TRP A 48 -5.78 2.89 -4.57
C TRP A 48 -5.38 4.37 -4.68
N GLN A 49 -4.13 4.72 -4.35
CA GLN A 49 -3.63 6.11 -4.46
C GLN A 49 -3.53 6.59 -5.92
N LEU A 50 -3.27 5.68 -6.86
CA LEU A 50 -3.19 5.96 -8.30
C LEU A 50 -4.56 6.03 -8.99
N GLY A 51 -5.68 5.85 -8.27
CA GLY A 51 -7.03 5.86 -8.85
C GLY A 51 -7.41 4.57 -9.61
N GLY A 52 -6.60 3.51 -9.53
CA GLY A 52 -6.88 2.20 -10.14
C GLY A 52 -7.61 1.21 -9.23
N GLY A 53 -7.99 1.63 -8.02
CA GLY A 53 -8.61 0.77 -7.01
C GLY A 53 -10.10 0.53 -7.26
N SER A 54 -10.45 -0.32 -8.23
CA SER A 54 -11.83 -0.83 -8.32
C SER A 54 -12.13 -1.72 -7.12
N MET A 55 -12.99 -1.25 -6.22
CA MET A 55 -13.49 -2.06 -5.11
C MET A 55 -14.40 -3.17 -5.63
N ASN A 56 -13.86 -4.40 -5.74
CA ASN A 56 -14.71 -5.55 -6.01
C ASN A 56 -15.48 -5.92 -4.73
N ALA A 57 -16.75 -5.55 -4.69
CA ALA A 57 -17.66 -5.94 -3.61
C ALA A 57 -17.81 -7.47 -3.58
N THR A 58 -17.54 -8.08 -2.43
CA THR A 58 -17.70 -9.54 -2.19
C THR A 58 -19.16 -9.99 -2.16
N HIS A 59 -20.10 -9.04 -2.13
CA HIS A 59 -21.52 -9.31 -2.11
C HIS A 59 -22.30 -8.24 -2.87
N ALA A 60 -23.39 -8.64 -3.53
CA ALA A 60 -24.22 -7.72 -4.33
C ALA A 60 -24.89 -6.60 -3.50
N ARG A 61 -24.97 -6.77 -2.17
CA ARG A 61 -25.49 -5.77 -1.22
C ARG A 61 -24.39 -4.90 -0.59
N HIS A 62 -23.12 -5.17 -0.88
CA HIS A 62 -22.03 -4.33 -0.41
C HIS A 62 -21.82 -3.16 -1.36
N TRP A 63 -21.64 -1.97 -0.79
CA TRP A 63 -21.40 -0.74 -1.54
C TRP A 63 -20.18 -0.89 -2.45
N ARG A 64 -20.36 -0.69 -3.76
CA ARG A 64 -19.27 -0.51 -4.71
C ARG A 64 -18.88 0.97 -4.70
N GLY A 65 -17.64 1.28 -4.33
CA GLY A 65 -17.11 2.64 -4.37
C GLY A 65 -17.09 3.21 -5.79
N PRO A 66 -17.19 4.55 -5.95
CA PRO A 66 -17.15 5.20 -7.26
C PRO A 66 -15.77 4.98 -7.89
N GLY A 67 -15.77 4.53 -9.15
CA GLY A 67 -14.58 4.46 -9.99
C GLY A 67 -14.26 5.79 -10.64
#